data_AF-A0A1Q7N7K8-F1
#
_entry.id   AF-A0A1Q7N7K8-F1
#
_cell.length_a   1.000
_cell.length_b   1.000
_cell.length_c   1.000
_cell.angle_alpha   90.00
_cell.angle_beta   90.00
_cell.angle_gamma   90.00
#
_symmetry.space_group_name_H-M   'P 1'
#
loop_
_entity.id
_entity.type
_entity.pdbx_description
1 polymer ?
#
loop_
_entity_poly.entity_id
_entity_poly.type
_entity_poly.pdbx_seq_one_letter_code
_entity_poly.pdbx_strand_id
1 'polypeptide(L)'
;MFSETVAAVASVPDRYVETAQTLGASSSQIVRKVLVALALPDIYNSLRHLFGLAFGYIMLAELINAQHGLGYLLMTSQRRGMSEHIILILIIIGLLAYGIDRLLFWFQRGLFPHRVIED
;
A
#
# COMPACT_ATOMS: atom_id res chain seq x y z
N MET A 1 -5.88 2.65 -9.38
CA MET A 1 -4.66 1.89 -9.74
C MET A 1 -4.09 2.30 -11.08
N PHE A 2 -4.74 2.05 -12.22
CA PHE A 2 -4.18 2.42 -13.55
C PHE A 2 -3.85 3.92 -13.69
N SER A 3 -4.73 4.80 -13.19
CA SER A 3 -4.49 6.24 -13.20
C SER A 3 -3.27 6.64 -12.35
N GLU A 4 -3.07 6.02 -11.19
CA GLU A 4 -1.93 6.31 -10.32
C GLU A 4 -0.62 5.76 -10.87
N THR A 5 -0.64 4.58 -11.51
CA THR A 5 0.54 4.05 -12.21
C THR A 5 0.93 4.93 -13.39
N VAL A 6 -0.06 5.48 -14.12
CA VAL A 6 0.20 6.42 -15.22
C VAL A 6 0.75 7.74 -14.67
N ALA A 7 0.19 8.24 -13.58
CA ALA A 7 0.70 9.44 -12.91
C ALA A 7 2.13 9.27 -12.39
N ALA A 8 2.46 8.13 -11.80
CA ALA A 8 3.80 7.80 -11.30
C ALA A 8 4.86 7.71 -12.42
N VAL A 9 4.47 7.24 -13.61
CA VAL A 9 5.35 7.24 -14.78
C VAL A 9 5.48 8.64 -15.37
N ALA A 10 4.37 9.39 -15.43
CA ALA A 10 4.34 10.76 -15.94
C ALA A 10 5.07 11.77 -15.01
N SER A 11 5.21 11.47 -13.72
CA SER A 11 5.93 12.32 -12.77
C SER A 11 7.45 12.20 -12.87
N VAL A 12 7.98 11.27 -13.69
CA VAL A 12 9.42 11.15 -13.91
C VAL A 12 9.91 12.36 -14.71
N PRO A 13 10.85 13.18 -14.19
CA PRO A 13 11.35 14.35 -14.91
C PRO A 13 12.02 13.99 -16.24
N ASP A 14 11.68 14.72 -17.30
CA ASP A 14 12.18 14.49 -18.67
C ASP A 14 13.72 14.48 -18.75
N ARG A 15 14.41 15.24 -17.87
CA ARG A 15 15.88 15.25 -17.77
C ARG A 15 16.51 13.87 -17.62
N TYR A 16 15.84 12.93 -16.93
CA TYR A 16 16.36 11.56 -16.76
C TYR A 16 16.25 10.75 -18.05
N VAL A 17 15.20 11.02 -18.84
CA VAL A 17 15.00 10.42 -20.16
C VAL A 17 16.00 11.01 -21.16
N GLU A 18 16.18 12.32 -21.19
CA GLU A 18 17.16 13.02 -22.03
C GLU A 18 18.59 12.55 -21.75
N THR A 19 18.98 12.46 -20.47
CA THR A 19 20.32 11.97 -20.07
C THR A 19 20.54 10.52 -20.54
N ALA A 20 19.55 9.66 -20.41
CA ALA A 20 19.65 8.27 -20.88
C ALA A 20 19.78 8.20 -22.42
N GLN A 21 19.09 9.07 -23.16
CA GLN A 21 19.23 9.19 -24.61
C GLN A 21 20.63 9.69 -25.00
N THR A 22 21.20 10.68 -24.30
CA THR A 22 22.57 11.15 -24.52
C THR A 22 23.61 10.05 -24.29
N LEU A 23 23.36 9.15 -23.35
CA LEU A 23 24.19 7.97 -23.09
C LEU A 23 23.99 6.83 -24.11
N GLY A 24 23.17 7.03 -25.15
CA GLY A 24 22.93 6.05 -26.21
C GLY A 24 21.99 4.90 -25.82
N ALA A 25 21.18 5.06 -24.77
CA ALA A 25 20.22 4.03 -24.37
C ALA A 25 19.12 3.85 -25.42
N SER A 26 18.79 2.59 -25.74
CA SER A 26 17.65 2.29 -26.61
C SER A 26 16.32 2.54 -25.90
N SER A 27 15.24 2.78 -26.66
CA SER A 27 13.91 3.07 -26.09
C SER A 27 13.43 1.99 -25.10
N SER A 28 13.78 0.71 -25.33
CA SER A 28 13.45 -0.37 -24.40
C SER A 28 14.23 -0.30 -23.08
N GLN A 29 15.49 0.14 -23.14
CA GLN A 29 16.33 0.35 -21.96
C GLN A 29 15.85 1.54 -21.13
N ILE A 30 15.43 2.63 -21.78
CA ILE A 30 14.87 3.81 -21.11
C ILE A 30 13.61 3.42 -20.33
N VAL A 31 12.69 2.69 -20.96
CA VAL A 31 11.46 2.26 -20.27
C VAL A 31 11.76 1.39 -19.05
N ARG A 32 12.58 0.34 -19.19
CA ARG A 32 12.82 -0.61 -18.10
C ARG A 32 13.74 -0.07 -16.99
N LYS A 33 14.79 0.65 -17.35
CA LYS A 33 15.85 1.06 -16.40
C LYS A 33 15.68 2.46 -15.86
N VAL A 34 14.92 3.33 -16.53
CA VAL A 34 14.72 4.73 -16.11
C VAL A 34 13.28 4.90 -15.63
N LEU A 35 12.31 4.79 -16.54
CA LEU A 35 10.91 5.07 -16.21
C LEU A 35 10.35 4.09 -15.17
N VAL A 36 10.45 2.78 -15.42
CA VAL A 36 9.94 1.76 -14.49
C VAL A 36 10.71 1.82 -13.17
N ALA A 37 12.04 1.90 -13.19
CA ALA A 37 12.83 1.92 -11.97
C ALA A 37 12.53 3.14 -11.08
N LEU A 38 12.30 4.32 -11.68
CA LEU A 38 11.97 5.56 -10.95
C LEU A 38 10.51 5.59 -10.47
N ALA A 39 9.57 5.02 -11.23
CA ALA A 39 8.15 4.99 -10.86
C ALA A 39 7.79 3.85 -9.90
N LEU A 40 8.59 2.79 -9.82
CA LEU A 40 8.31 1.60 -9.00
C LEU A 40 8.09 1.89 -7.50
N PRO A 41 8.84 2.79 -6.84
CA PRO A 41 8.58 3.17 -5.45
C PRO A 41 7.23 3.86 -5.27
N ASP A 42 6.83 4.72 -6.21
CA ASP A 42 5.56 5.44 -6.16
C ASP A 42 4.38 4.47 -6.40
N ILE A 43 4.55 3.54 -7.33
CA ILE A 43 3.59 2.44 -7.54
C ILE A 43 3.43 1.58 -6.27
N TYR A 44 4.54 1.29 -5.58
CA TYR A 44 4.50 0.55 -4.32
C TYR A 44 3.74 1.32 -3.23
N ASN A 45 3.99 2.63 -3.10
CA ASN A 45 3.25 3.47 -2.17
C ASN A 45 1.75 3.41 -2.45
N SER A 46 1.33 3.61 -3.70
CA SER A 46 -0.07 3.47 -4.10
C SER A 46 -0.65 2.10 -3.74
N LEU A 47 0.10 1.01 -3.99
CA LEU A 47 -0.33 -0.34 -3.63
C LEU A 47 -0.53 -0.50 -2.11
N ARG A 48 0.37 0.06 -1.30
CA ARG A 48 0.22 0.05 0.17
C ARG A 48 -1.04 0.79 0.63
N HIS A 49 -1.37 1.93 0.01
CA HIS A 49 -2.62 2.63 0.31
C HIS A 49 -3.85 1.77 -0.03
N LEU A 50 -3.83 1.09 -1.19
CA LEU A 50 -4.89 0.17 -1.58
C LEU A 50 -5.03 -1.02 -0.62
N PHE A 51 -3.94 -1.51 -0.05
CA PHE A 51 -3.98 -2.52 1.00
C PHE A 51 -4.77 -2.05 2.22
N GLY A 52 -4.60 -0.79 2.65
CA GLY A 52 -5.38 -0.20 3.73
C GLY A 52 -6.88 -0.16 3.41
N LEU A 53 -7.25 0.20 2.18
CA LEU A 53 -8.65 0.15 1.73
C LEU A 53 -9.19 -1.28 1.68
N ALA A 54 -8.42 -2.22 1.14
CA ALA A 54 -8.81 -3.62 1.04
C ALA A 54 -9.02 -4.25 2.43
N PHE A 55 -8.20 -3.89 3.41
CA PHE A 55 -8.39 -4.29 4.80
C PHE A 55 -9.76 -3.85 5.33
N GLY A 56 -10.16 -2.61 5.08
CA GLY A 56 -11.50 -2.12 5.43
C GLY A 56 -12.63 -2.91 4.76
N TYR A 57 -12.46 -3.28 3.50
CA TYR A 57 -13.43 -4.13 2.79
C TYR A 57 -13.52 -5.55 3.33
N ILE A 58 -12.39 -6.16 3.72
CA ILE A 58 -12.37 -7.47 4.37
C ILE A 58 -13.12 -7.39 5.70
N MET A 59 -12.87 -6.37 6.51
CA MET A 59 -13.60 -6.13 7.76
C MET A 59 -15.10 -5.98 7.54
N LEU A 60 -15.51 -5.24 6.50
CA LEU A 60 -16.92 -5.10 6.11
C LEU A 60 -17.52 -6.45 5.69
N ALA A 61 -16.80 -7.25 4.91
CA ALA A 61 -17.24 -8.58 4.49
C ALA A 61 -17.39 -9.53 5.70
N GLU A 62 -16.45 -9.49 6.64
CA GLU A 62 -16.53 -10.26 7.89
C GLU A 62 -17.73 -9.87 8.75
N LEU A 63 -18.03 -8.58 8.82
CA LEU A 63 -19.13 -8.03 9.61
C LEU A 63 -20.51 -8.48 9.10
N ILE A 64 -20.67 -8.62 7.77
CA ILE A 64 -21.96 -8.90 7.14
C ILE A 64 -22.26 -10.39 7.06
N ASN A 65 -21.28 -11.22 6.68
CA ASN A 65 -21.56 -12.60 6.26
C ASN A 65 -20.60 -13.66 6.81
N ALA A 66 -19.55 -13.27 7.55
CA ALA A 66 -18.66 -14.28 8.10
C ALA A 66 -19.21 -14.86 9.40
N GLN A 67 -18.91 -16.14 9.63
CA GLN A 67 -19.20 -16.85 10.89
C GLN A 67 -18.01 -16.83 11.86
N HIS A 68 -16.89 -16.26 11.42
CA HIS A 68 -15.63 -16.17 12.14
C HIS A 68 -14.90 -14.88 11.69
N GLY A 69 -13.97 -14.38 12.50
CA GLY A 69 -13.21 -13.15 12.19
C GLY A 69 -13.43 -12.02 13.19
N LEU A 70 -12.63 -10.97 13.08
CA LEU A 70 -12.69 -9.83 14.00
C LEU A 70 -13.96 -9.01 13.78
N GLY A 71 -14.41 -8.88 12.54
CA GLY A 71 -15.70 -8.23 12.21
C GLY A 71 -16.88 -8.99 12.82
N TYR A 72 -16.87 -10.33 12.74
CA TYR A 72 -17.90 -11.17 13.36
C TYR A 72 -17.93 -11.03 14.88
N LEU A 73 -16.76 -11.04 15.53
CA LEU A 73 -16.64 -10.87 16.98
C LEU A 73 -17.16 -9.49 17.41
N LEU A 74 -16.85 -8.44 16.66
CA LEU A 74 -17.36 -7.10 16.91
C LEU A 74 -18.89 -7.06 16.86
N MET A 75 -19.50 -7.63 15.81
CA MET A 75 -20.96 -7.71 15.66
C MET A 75 -21.60 -8.53 16.79
N THR A 76 -20.98 -9.65 17.18
CA THR A 76 -21.48 -10.50 18.26
C THR A 76 -21.43 -9.78 19.61
N SER A 77 -20.32 -9.10 19.93
CA SER A 77 -20.19 -8.30 21.14
C SER A 77 -21.17 -7.13 21.18
N GLN A 78 -21.43 -6.48 20.03
CA GLN A 78 -22.47 -5.46 19.90
C GLN A 78 -23.87 -6.02 20.21
N ARG A 79 -24.24 -7.16 19.63
CA ARG A 79 -25.55 -7.80 19.88
C ARG A 79 -25.74 -8.21 21.34
N ARG A 80 -24.66 -8.58 22.02
CA ARG A 80 -24.68 -8.96 23.44
C ARG A 80 -24.58 -7.77 24.41
N GLY A 81 -24.41 -6.54 23.91
CA GLY A 81 -24.25 -5.34 24.75
C GLY A 81 -22.96 -5.32 25.58
N MET A 82 -21.93 -6.07 25.19
CA MET A 82 -20.68 -6.20 25.93
C MET A 82 -19.70 -5.09 25.54
N SER A 83 -19.92 -3.87 26.04
CA SER A 83 -19.14 -2.67 25.69
C SER A 83 -17.63 -2.82 25.94
N GLU A 84 -17.24 -3.52 27.01
CA GLU A 84 -15.83 -3.81 27.31
C GLU A 84 -15.15 -4.61 26.19
N HIS A 85 -15.86 -5.60 25.63
CA HIS A 85 -15.34 -6.44 24.56
C HIS A 85 -15.26 -5.69 23.23
N ILE A 86 -16.21 -4.80 22.96
CA ILE A 86 -16.20 -3.95 21.76
C ILE A 86 -14.93 -3.11 21.73
N ILE A 87 -14.60 -2.44 22.84
CA ILE A 87 -13.40 -1.60 22.93
C ILE A 87 -12.13 -2.43 22.74
N LEU A 88 -12.05 -3.60 23.38
CA LEU A 88 -10.91 -4.51 23.22
C LEU A 88 -10.71 -4.93 21.75
N ILE A 89 -11.80 -5.29 21.05
CA ILE A 89 -11.75 -5.71 19.65
C ILE A 89 -11.31 -4.55 18.75
N LEU A 90 -11.81 -3.33 18.99
CA LEU A 90 -11.39 -2.15 18.23
C LEU A 90 -9.89 -1.85 18.41
N ILE A 91 -9.36 -2.00 19.62
CA ILE A 91 -7.93 -1.85 19.90
C ILE A 91 -7.12 -2.91 19.12
N ILE A 92 -7.57 -4.17 19.13
CA ILE A 92 -6.92 -5.27 18.40
C ILE A 92 -6.91 -5.00 16.89
N ILE A 93 -8.03 -4.54 16.31
CA ILE A 93 -8.13 -4.18 14.89
C ILE A 93 -7.14 -3.06 14.55
N GLY A 94 -7.08 -2.01 15.37
CA GLY A 94 -6.14 -0.90 15.19
C GLY A 94 -4.67 -1.34 15.26
N LEU A 95 -4.34 -2.18 16.24
CA LEU A 95 -3.00 -2.76 16.37
C LEU A 95 -2.61 -3.64 15.18
N LEU A 96 -3.54 -4.46 14.69
CA LEU A 96 -3.30 -5.30 13.51
C LEU A 96 -3.12 -4.47 12.25
N ALA A 97 -3.99 -3.48 12.02
CA ALA A 97 -3.87 -2.57 10.89
C ALA A 97 -2.52 -1.84 10.91
N TYR A 98 -2.13 -1.31 12.08
CA TYR A 98 -0.83 -0.67 12.26
C TYR A 98 0.34 -1.64 12.06
N GLY A 99 0.24 -2.86 12.60
CA GLY A 99 1.26 -3.89 12.45
C GLY A 99 1.48 -4.29 10.99
N ILE A 100 0.40 -4.49 10.23
CA ILE A 100 0.46 -4.79 8.79
C ILE A 100 1.06 -3.61 8.03
N ASP A 101 0.62 -2.39 8.29
CA ASP A 101 1.16 -1.19 7.65
C ASP A 101 2.66 -1.02 7.91
N ARG A 102 3.10 -1.25 9.15
CA ARG A 102 4.51 -1.17 9.54
C ARG A 102 5.34 -2.28 8.92
N LEU A 103 4.78 -3.47 8.78
CA LEU A 103 5.42 -4.60 8.10
C LEU A 103 5.61 -4.28 6.63
N LEU A 104 4.58 -3.77 5.94
CA LEU A 104 4.68 -3.33 4.54
C LEU A 104 5.75 -2.23 4.38
N PHE A 105 5.80 -1.25 5.29
CA PHE A 105 6.86 -0.23 5.28
C PHE A 105 8.27 -0.83 5.43
N TRP A 106 8.45 -1.84 6.27
CA TRP A 106 9.72 -2.55 6.40
C TRP A 106 10.12 -3.28 5.11
N PHE A 107 9.16 -3.95 4.46
CA PHE A 107 9.38 -4.60 3.17
C PHE A 107 9.76 -3.58 2.08
N GLN A 108 9.11 -2.41 2.07
CA GLN A 108 9.47 -1.31 1.16
C GLN A 108 10.93 -0.90 1.32
N ARG A 109 11.37 -0.71 2.57
CA ARG A 109 12.73 -0.25 2.87
C ARG A 109 13.79 -1.29 2.48
N GLY A 110 13.44 -2.58 2.55
CA GLY A 110 14.30 -3.67 2.07
C GLY A 110 14.36 -3.78 0.54
N LEU A 111 13.23 -3.57 -0.15
CA LEU A 111 13.15 -3.68 -1.61
C LEU A 111 13.69 -2.45 -2.36
N PHE A 112 13.57 -1.24 -1.80
CA PHE A 112 13.92 0.02 -2.46
C PHE A 112 14.87 0.91 -1.62
N PRO A 113 16.13 0.49 -1.38
CA PRO A 113 17.07 1.26 -0.58
C PRO A 113 17.54 2.58 -1.22
N HIS A 114 17.31 2.79 -2.53
CA HIS A 114 17.91 3.90 -3.31
C HIS A 114 17.10 5.22 -3.30
N ARG A 115 15.98 5.31 -2.57
CA ARG A 115 15.15 6.53 -2.50
C ARG A 115 15.03 7.14 -1.08
N VAL A 116 16.06 6.97 -0.24
CA VAL A 116 16.14 7.60 1.11
C VAL A 116 16.60 9.07 1.06
N ILE A 117 16.74 9.68 -0.13
CA ILE A 117 17.22 11.07 -0.24
C ILE A 117 16.22 11.87 -1.07
N GLU A 118 15.22 12.43 -0.40
CA GLU A 118 14.62 13.77 -0.61
C GLU A 118 13.37 13.84 0.28
N ASP A 119 13.61 14.18 1.55
CA ASP A 119 12.61 14.84 2.40
C ASP A 119 12.55 16.33 2.03
#